data_AF-A0A520CJN9-F1
#
_entry.id   AF-A0A520CJN9-F1
#
_cell.length_a   1.000
_cell.length_b   1.000
_cell.length_c   1.000
_cell.angle_alpha   90.00
_cell.angle_beta   90.00
_cell.angle_gamma   90.00
#
_symmetry.space_group_name_H-M   'P 1'
#
loop_
_entity.id
_entity.type
_entity.pdbx_description
1 polymer ?
#
loop_
_entity_poly.entity_id
_entity_poly.type
_entity_poly.pdbx_seq_one_letter_code
_entity_poly.pdbx_strand_id
1 'polypeptide(L)' 'MRSNRAVSRSSTPHQPLAERLRPKALGEVIGQQHLLGPGMPLRIAFESGQPHSCIL' A
#
# COMPACT_ATOMS: atom_id res chain seq x y z
N MET A 1 -35.45 -10.14 34.96
CA MET A 1 -34.60 -8.94 34.75
C MET A 1 -33.18 -9.21 35.24
N ARG A 2 -32.29 -9.69 34.37
CA ARG A 2 -30.84 -9.54 34.59
C ARG A 2 -30.21 -9.19 33.25
N SER A 3 -29.58 -8.01 33.26
CA SER A 3 -29.10 -7.25 32.12
C SER A 3 -27.86 -7.92 31.53
N ASN A 4 -27.89 -8.25 30.24
CA ASN A 4 -26.72 -8.76 29.52
C ASN A 4 -25.84 -7.57 29.13
N ARG A 5 -24.70 -7.41 29.81
CA ARG A 5 -23.73 -6.33 29.59
C ARG A 5 -23.01 -6.57 28.26
N ALA A 6 -23.26 -5.73 27.27
CA ALA A 6 -22.56 -5.74 25.99
C ALA A 6 -21.06 -5.51 26.21
N VAL A 7 -20.24 -6.49 25.85
CA VAL A 7 -18.78 -6.35 25.70
C VAL A 7 -18.54 -5.49 24.46
N SER A 8 -18.12 -4.24 24.65
CA SER A 8 -17.61 -3.38 23.60
C SER A 8 -16.22 -3.88 23.18
N ARG A 9 -16.15 -4.64 22.08
CA ARG A 9 -14.88 -5.01 21.45
C ARG A 9 -14.33 -3.78 20.72
N SER A 10 -13.36 -3.09 21.31
CA SER A 10 -12.50 -2.17 20.57
C SER A 10 -11.56 -3.00 19.69
N SER A 11 -12.04 -3.38 18.50
CA SER A 11 -11.23 -4.10 17.51
C SER A 11 -10.33 -3.11 16.77
N THR A 12 -9.19 -2.76 17.34
CA THR A 12 -8.05 -2.35 16.50
C THR A 12 -7.64 -3.57 15.68
N PRO A 13 -7.83 -3.59 14.35
CA PRO A 13 -7.45 -4.75 13.56
C PRO A 13 -5.94 -4.91 13.68
N HIS A 14 -5.48 -6.08 14.11
CA HIS A 14 -4.06 -6.42 13.99
C HIS A 14 -3.71 -6.36 12.50
N GLN A 15 -2.94 -5.33 12.13
CA GLN A 15 -2.53 -5.12 10.74
C GLN A 15 -1.57 -6.25 10.33
N PRO A 16 -1.86 -6.98 9.25
CA PRO A 16 -1.02 -8.09 8.82
C PRO A 16 0.37 -7.58 8.42
N LEU A 17 1.39 -8.44 8.58
CA LEU A 17 2.78 -8.07 8.28
C LEU A 17 2.95 -7.55 6.85
N ALA A 18 2.29 -8.17 5.87
CA ALA A 18 2.35 -7.75 4.47
C ALA A 18 1.90 -6.30 4.27
N GLU A 19 0.87 -5.86 4.98
CA GLU A 19 0.39 -4.47 4.92
C GLU A 19 1.38 -3.51 5.57
N ARG A 20 2.01 -3.92 6.66
CA ARG A 20 3.06 -3.13 7.34
C ARG A 20 4.32 -2.97 6.47
N LEU A 21 4.62 -3.97 5.64
CA LEU A 21 5.79 -3.99 4.75
C LEU A 21 5.53 -3.34 3.39
N ARG A 22 4.32 -2.82 3.12
CA ARG A 22 4.05 -2.17 1.84
C ARG A 22 4.98 -0.97 1.63
N PRO A 23 5.67 -0.90 0.48
CA PRO A 23 6.48 0.25 0.09
C PRO A 23 5.69 1.56 0.19
N LYS A 24 6.32 2.59 0.74
CA LYS A 24 5.78 3.96 0.82
C LYS A 24 6.31 4.84 -0.32
N ALA A 25 7.41 4.43 -0.94
CA ALA A 25 7.99 5.10 -2.09
C ALA A 25 8.33 4.12 -3.22
N LEU A 26 8.34 4.60 -4.47
CA LEU A 26 8.66 3.79 -5.65
C LEU A 26 10.07 3.18 -5.60
N GLY A 27 11.02 3.87 -4.97
CA GLY A 27 12.39 3.37 -4.80
C GLY A 27 12.53 2.19 -3.83
N GLU A 28 11.50 1.93 -3.01
CA GLU A 28 11.48 0.81 -2.07
C GLU A 28 10.91 -0.47 -2.71
N VAL A 29 10.40 -0.39 -3.94
CA VAL A 29 9.89 -1.55 -4.67
C VAL A 29 11.05 -2.41 -5.15
N ILE A 30 11.08 -3.66 -4.69
CA ILE A 30 12.15 -4.62 -5.00
C ILE A 30 11.77 -5.44 -6.23
N GLY A 31 12.75 -5.68 -7.12
CA GLY A 31 12.61 -6.57 -8.28
C GLY A 31 12.04 -5.92 -9.55
N GLN A 32 11.54 -4.69 -9.46
CA GLN A 32 10.91 -3.98 -10.59
C GLN A 32 11.78 -2.90 -11.23
N GLN A 33 13.11 -3.10 -11.29
CA GLN A 33 14.03 -2.09 -11.82
C GLN A 33 13.80 -1.76 -13.30
N HIS A 34 13.37 -2.72 -14.11
CA HIS A 34 13.11 -2.49 -15.53
C HIS A 34 11.84 -1.66 -15.80
N LEU A 35 10.93 -1.53 -14.82
CA LEU A 35 9.73 -0.69 -14.90
C LEU A 35 9.88 0.61 -14.10
N LEU A 36 10.49 0.53 -12.92
CA LEU A 36 10.57 1.63 -11.93
C LEU A 36 11.99 2.18 -11.75
N GLY A 37 12.93 1.76 -12.59
CA GLY A 37 14.28 2.31 -12.63
C GLY A 37 14.29 3.78 -13.05
N PRO A 38 15.39 4.51 -12.76
CA PRO A 38 15.55 5.89 -13.22
C PRO A 38 15.37 6.00 -14.73
N GLY A 39 14.58 6.98 -15.17
CA GLY A 39 14.31 7.21 -16.60
C GLY A 39 13.33 6.23 -17.25
N MET A 40 12.79 5.25 -16.52
CA MET A 40 11.79 4.35 -17.06
C MET A 40 10.43 5.06 -17.21
N PRO A 41 9.63 4.73 -18.26
CA PRO A 41 8.39 5.43 -18.55
C PRO A 41 7.42 5.46 -17.38
N LEU A 42 7.27 4.34 -16.66
CA LEU A 42 6.36 4.24 -15.53
C LEU A 42 6.82 5.08 -14.34
N ARG A 43 8.14 5.16 -14.10
CA ARG A 43 8.70 6.04 -13.07
C ARG A 43 8.49 7.52 -13.41
N ILE A 44 8.74 7.92 -14.65
CA ILE A 44 8.52 9.30 -15.11
C ILE A 44 7.04 9.68 -15.00
N ALA A 45 6.12 8.78 -15.37
CA ALA A 45 4.68 9.01 -15.24
C ALA A 45 4.25 9.26 -13.78
N PHE A 46 4.81 8.50 -12.83
CA PHE A 46 4.54 8.73 -11.42
C PHE A 46 5.21 10.00 -10.88
N GLU A 47 6.46 10.28 -11.25
CA GLU A 47 7.20 11.47 -10.81
C GLU A 47 6.62 12.78 -11.38
N SER A 48 6.04 12.74 -12.58
CA SER A 48 5.36 13.89 -13.20
C SER A 48 3.95 14.14 -12.65
N GLY A 49 3.42 13.25 -11.80
CA GLY A 49 2.08 13.36 -11.24
C GLY A 49 0.95 13.13 -12.26
N GLN A 50 1.28 12.62 -13.45
CA GLN A 50 0.31 12.28 -14.49
C GLN A 50 0.38 10.77 -14.82
N PRO A 51 -0.06 9.90 -13.90
CA PRO A 51 -0.14 8.48 -14.19
C PRO A 51 -1.22 8.22 -15.24
N HIS A 52 -0.83 7.58 -16.34
CA HIS A 52 -1.77 7.07 -17.33
C HIS A 52 -2.44 5.79 -16.82
N SER A 53 -3.57 5.41 -17.39
CA SER A 53 -4.20 4.12 -17.09
C SER A 53 -3.23 2.98 -17.47
N CYS A 54 -2.90 2.12 -16.51
CA CYS A 54 -2.00 0.97 -16.70
C CYS A 54 -2.64 -0.31 -16.17
N ILE A 55 -2.38 -1.41 -16.86
CA ILE A 55 -2.64 -2.77 -16.39
C ILE A 55 -1.27 -3.37 -16.09
N LEU A 56 -1.10 -3.89 -14.86
CA LEU A 56 0.15 -4.42 -14.31
C LEU A 56 0.04 -5.92 -14.06
#